data_AF-A0A963IIE5-F1
#
_entry.id   AF-A0A963IIE5-F1
#
_cell.length_a   1.000
_cell.length_b   1.000
_cell.length_c   1.000
_cell.angle_alpha   90.00
_cell.angle_beta   90.00
_cell.angle_gamma   90.00
#
_symmetry.space_group_name_H-M   'P 1'
#
loop_
_entity.id
_entity.type
_entity.pdbx_description
1 polymer ?
#
loop_
_entity_poly.entity_id
_entity_poly.type
_entity_poly.pdbx_seq_one_letter_code
_entity_poly.pdbx_strand_id
1 'polypeptide(L)'
;MVFTLLAAGKSQREIARITEIDRKTIRSLARHFASEPSTSPGVATGPPGQIPPPRPPAPSRPSISACEPHRAFIEAQLQLRRNFTAIYQDLVDQFGFTASYNSVKRFAGTLIEHEPAQFDRLEFAPGEEAQVDYGEGAMTLYPGSERYRRPRLFVMTLRYSRRSFRRVVWKSSQEAWARLHEQAWRYFGGSSQYVVLDNLKEGVIKPDLYEPQLNPVYAAVLAHYGVVADPARVRDPNRKGSVENAIQHTQNTALKGRRFASIEEQNAFLEQWETRWAAQRIHGSAKRQVEAMFQEERPLLKHLPLQGFAYFTESLRTVCDDSCVRVDHSSYAARPARIGSRVLIRLFDQHLEIRDFQSQALLRTHPRAAKPGSVILPDEERPFNPSRETRRILREARAIGPATEQLCQRLFDQEGRVGQRRLWGIVSLARRYPRTLIDRACAMAMHDGVCSHQQIKALTERLLNEALADIDTPVQGELALTQDDRLIRATEDYADLFSLGARNSAALSLPLEDSK
;
A
#
# COMPACT_ATOMS: atom_id res chain seq x y z
N MET A 1 9.95 -59.15 -18.40
CA MET A 1 11.17 -59.48 -19.17
C MET A 1 11.65 -60.91 -18.90
N VAL A 2 12.06 -61.28 -17.67
CA VAL A 2 12.47 -62.67 -17.33
C VAL A 2 11.38 -63.70 -17.64
N PHE A 3 10.12 -63.40 -17.29
CA PHE A 3 8.97 -64.27 -17.54
C PHE A 3 8.72 -64.55 -19.03
N THR A 4 8.83 -63.52 -19.87
CA THR A 4 8.66 -63.63 -21.33
C THR A 4 9.73 -64.53 -21.94
N LEU A 5 10.97 -64.46 -21.43
CA LEU A 5 12.08 -65.29 -21.90
C LEU A 5 11.98 -66.74 -21.41
N LEU A 6 11.45 -66.97 -20.20
CA LEU A 6 11.15 -68.31 -19.69
C LEU A 6 10.04 -68.98 -20.51
N ALA A 7 8.97 -68.24 -20.85
CA ALA A 7 7.88 -68.74 -21.70
C ALA A 7 8.34 -69.02 -23.15
N ALA A 8 9.35 -68.30 -23.64
CA ALA A 8 9.97 -68.53 -24.94
C ALA A 8 11.03 -69.67 -24.95
N GLY A 9 11.15 -70.43 -23.86
CA GLY A 9 12.03 -71.61 -23.79
C GLY A 9 13.53 -71.32 -23.69
N LYS A 10 13.92 -70.07 -23.37
CA LYS A 10 15.34 -69.70 -23.25
C LYS A 10 16.00 -70.32 -22.01
N SER A 11 17.26 -70.71 -22.14
CA SER A 11 17.99 -71.33 -21.02
C SER A 11 18.26 -70.31 -19.90
N GLN A 12 18.31 -70.77 -18.64
CA GLN A 12 18.57 -69.89 -17.48
C GLN A 12 19.90 -69.11 -17.61
N ARG A 13 20.90 -69.66 -18.32
CA ARG A 13 22.19 -68.98 -18.59
C ARG A 13 22.03 -67.83 -19.57
N GLU A 14 21.21 -68.02 -20.60
CA GLU A 14 20.94 -67.00 -21.61
C GLU A 14 20.09 -65.86 -21.04
N ILE A 15 19.11 -66.19 -20.19
CA ILE A 15 18.30 -65.19 -19.48
C ILE A 15 19.16 -64.37 -18.52
N ALA A 16 20.04 -65.00 -17.75
CA ALA A 16 20.96 -64.29 -16.86
C ALA A 16 21.90 -63.33 -17.62
N ARG A 17 22.32 -63.69 -18.83
CA ARG A 17 23.15 -62.82 -19.68
C ARG A 17 22.37 -61.61 -20.22
N ILE A 18 21.10 -61.78 -20.56
CA ILE A 18 20.26 -60.72 -21.15
C ILE A 18 19.71 -59.78 -20.09
N THR A 19 19.35 -60.30 -18.92
CA THR A 19 18.68 -59.51 -17.87
C THR A 19 19.60 -59.13 -16.72
N GLU A 20 20.87 -59.59 -16.72
CA GLU A 20 21.85 -59.41 -15.64
C GLU A 20 21.37 -59.88 -14.25
N ILE A 21 20.37 -60.76 -14.21
CA ILE A 21 19.80 -61.30 -12.97
C ILE A 21 20.47 -62.63 -12.64
N ASP A 22 20.79 -62.83 -11.37
CA ASP A 22 21.42 -64.06 -10.91
C ASP A 22 20.58 -65.31 -11.23
N ARG A 23 21.28 -66.38 -11.60
CA ARG A 23 20.68 -67.64 -12.04
C ARG A 23 19.85 -68.31 -10.94
N LYS A 24 20.15 -68.09 -9.64
CA LYS A 24 19.32 -68.61 -8.54
C LYS A 24 17.97 -67.90 -8.48
N THR A 25 17.94 -66.60 -8.74
CA THR A 25 16.71 -65.80 -8.77
C THR A 25 15.83 -66.19 -9.96
N ILE A 26 16.41 -66.39 -11.14
CA ILE A 26 15.68 -66.89 -12.33
C ILE A 26 15.10 -68.28 -12.07
N ARG A 27 15.85 -69.17 -11.39
CA ARG A 27 15.38 -70.50 -11.01
C ARG A 27 14.23 -70.44 -10.01
N SER A 28 14.28 -69.54 -9.03
CA SER A 28 13.19 -69.32 -8.07
C SER A 28 11.92 -68.86 -8.78
N LEU A 29 12.04 -67.90 -9.70
CA LEU A 29 10.93 -67.38 -10.50
C LEU A 29 10.33 -68.45 -11.43
N ALA A 30 11.15 -69.31 -12.04
CA ALA A 30 10.69 -70.41 -12.86
C ALA A 30 9.87 -71.44 -12.06
N ARG A 31 10.26 -71.72 -10.80
CA ARG A 31 9.49 -72.61 -9.91
C ARG A 31 8.15 -72.00 -9.50
N HIS A 32 8.15 -70.71 -9.15
CA HIS A 32 6.92 -69.97 -8.85
C HIS A 32 5.94 -69.97 -10.03
N PHE A 33 6.45 -69.86 -11.25
CA PHE A 33 5.64 -69.92 -12.46
C PHE A 33 5.06 -71.32 -12.73
N ALA A 34 5.82 -72.38 -12.46
CA ALA A 34 5.33 -73.75 -12.59
C ALA A 34 4.24 -74.11 -11.55
N SER A 35 4.18 -73.39 -10.42
CA SER A 35 3.20 -73.64 -9.34
C SER A 35 1.86 -72.92 -9.51
N GLU A 36 1.71 -72.03 -10.50
CA GLU A 36 0.44 -71.34 -10.78
C GLU A 36 -0.09 -71.76 -12.16
N PRO A 37 -1.13 -72.62 -12.25
CA PRO A 37 -1.82 -72.84 -13.51
C PRO A 37 -2.56 -71.56 -13.89
N SER A 38 -2.01 -70.87 -14.89
CA SER A 38 -2.62 -69.74 -15.59
C SER A 38 -4.06 -70.07 -15.99
N THR A 39 -5.03 -69.42 -15.32
CA THR A 39 -6.40 -69.32 -15.82
C THR A 39 -6.55 -67.98 -16.52
N SER A 40 -6.32 -68.06 -17.83
CA SER A 40 -6.96 -67.31 -18.90
C SER A 40 -6.15 -66.23 -19.64
N PRO A 41 -6.29 -66.18 -20.97
CA PRO A 41 -5.46 -65.39 -21.89
C PRO A 41 -6.19 -64.13 -22.41
N GLY A 42 -5.42 -63.19 -22.95
CA GLY A 42 -5.93 -62.24 -23.96
C GLY A 42 -6.60 -60.97 -23.44
N VAL A 43 -5.82 -59.90 -23.42
CA VAL A 43 -6.16 -58.49 -23.70
C VAL A 43 -7.64 -58.10 -23.58
N ALA A 44 -7.99 -57.47 -22.44
CA ALA A 44 -9.20 -56.66 -22.31
C ALA A 44 -8.81 -55.17 -22.36
N THR A 45 -9.19 -54.51 -23.46
CA THR A 45 -9.45 -53.06 -23.48
C THR A 45 -10.55 -52.78 -22.44
N GLY A 46 -10.20 -52.16 -21.32
CA GLY A 46 -11.17 -51.86 -20.25
C GLY A 46 -11.75 -50.44 -20.35
N PRO A 47 -13.08 -50.26 -20.46
CA PRO A 47 -13.78 -49.04 -20.05
C PRO A 47 -14.00 -49.04 -18.51
N PRO A 48 -14.56 -47.97 -17.91
CA PRO A 48 -14.21 -47.48 -16.58
C PRO A 48 -14.86 -48.27 -15.45
N GLY A 49 -14.09 -48.47 -14.36
CA GLY A 49 -14.62 -48.93 -13.07
C GLY A 49 -14.11 -50.29 -12.65
N GLN A 50 -12.93 -50.33 -12.03
CA GLN A 50 -12.59 -51.37 -11.06
C GLN A 50 -11.50 -50.83 -10.13
N ILE A 51 -11.97 -50.18 -9.06
CA ILE A 51 -11.23 -50.12 -7.80
C ILE A 51 -10.93 -51.60 -7.46
N PRO A 52 -9.68 -51.99 -7.12
CA PRO A 52 -9.44 -53.34 -6.64
C PRO A 52 -10.42 -53.62 -5.50
N PRO A 53 -11.10 -54.78 -5.45
CA PRO A 53 -12.02 -55.06 -4.36
C PRO A 53 -11.26 -54.83 -3.04
N PRO A 54 -11.88 -54.18 -2.04
CA PRO A 54 -11.24 -54.00 -0.75
C PRO A 54 -10.74 -55.37 -0.33
N ARG A 55 -9.45 -55.48 0.01
CA ARG A 55 -8.92 -56.72 0.60
C ARG A 55 -9.95 -57.15 1.66
N PRO A 56 -10.46 -58.39 1.63
CA PRO A 56 -11.31 -58.84 2.72
C PRO A 56 -10.53 -58.55 4.00
N PRO A 57 -11.14 -57.90 5.00
CA PRO A 57 -10.44 -57.61 6.24
C PRO A 57 -9.83 -58.94 6.69
N ALA A 58 -8.51 -58.96 6.88
CA ALA A 58 -7.87 -60.11 7.50
C ALA A 58 -8.70 -60.43 8.74
N PRO A 59 -9.06 -61.71 9.00
CA PRO A 59 -9.88 -62.05 10.16
C PRO A 59 -9.18 -61.50 11.40
N SER A 60 -9.66 -60.36 11.88
CA SER A 60 -9.15 -59.74 13.07
C SER A 60 -9.64 -60.64 14.18
N ARG A 61 -8.76 -61.51 14.68
CA ARG A 61 -8.94 -62.01 16.04
C ARG A 61 -9.11 -60.74 16.89
N PRO A 62 -10.21 -60.54 17.62
CA PRO A 62 -10.28 -59.44 18.56
C PRO A 62 -9.14 -59.65 19.53
N SER A 63 -8.04 -58.92 19.37
CA SER A 63 -6.98 -58.91 20.35
C SER A 63 -7.57 -58.15 21.52
N ILE A 64 -8.10 -58.89 22.49
CA ILE A 64 -8.55 -58.32 23.76
C ILE A 64 -7.36 -57.52 24.29
N SER A 65 -7.57 -56.21 24.50
CA SER A 65 -6.51 -55.34 24.98
C SER A 65 -5.98 -55.91 26.29
N ALA A 66 -4.66 -55.89 26.50
CA ALA A 66 -4.10 -56.24 27.81
C ALA A 66 -4.66 -55.36 28.94
N CYS A 67 -5.24 -54.20 28.60
CA CYS A 67 -5.90 -53.30 29.54
C CYS A 67 -7.35 -53.70 29.89
N GLU A 68 -7.96 -54.63 29.16
CA GLU A 68 -9.36 -55.04 29.34
C GLU A 68 -9.65 -55.56 30.77
N PRO A 69 -8.80 -56.40 31.38
CA PRO A 69 -9.01 -56.86 32.76
C PRO A 69 -8.97 -55.72 33.78
N HIS A 70 -8.33 -54.60 33.45
CA HIS A 70 -8.19 -53.43 34.32
C HIS A 70 -9.12 -52.27 33.93
N ARG A 71 -10.11 -52.52 33.05
CA ARG A 71 -11.05 -51.51 32.55
C ARG A 71 -11.69 -50.69 33.68
N ALA A 72 -12.27 -51.35 34.67
CA ALA A 72 -12.95 -50.69 35.79
C ALA A 72 -12.03 -49.76 36.60
N PHE A 73 -10.77 -50.17 36.78
CA PHE A 73 -9.76 -49.33 37.44
C PHE A 73 -9.40 -48.11 36.57
N ILE A 74 -9.15 -48.34 35.27
CA ILE A 74 -8.82 -47.26 34.33
C ILE A 74 -9.97 -46.25 34.26
N GLU A 75 -11.22 -46.70 34.14
CA GLU A 75 -12.41 -45.84 34.13
C GLU A 75 -12.53 -45.01 35.42
N ALA A 76 -12.32 -45.63 36.60
CA ALA A 76 -12.33 -44.90 37.87
C ALA A 76 -11.22 -43.84 37.95
N GLN A 77 -10.00 -44.15 37.51
CA GLN A 77 -8.91 -43.17 37.52
C GLN A 77 -9.11 -42.04 36.48
N LEU A 78 -9.78 -42.33 35.35
CA LEU A 78 -10.16 -41.33 34.35
C LEU A 78 -11.24 -40.38 34.88
N GLN A 79 -12.22 -40.88 35.64
CA GLN A 79 -13.21 -40.05 36.33
C GLN A 79 -12.55 -39.09 37.34
N LEU A 80 -11.46 -39.52 37.98
CA LEU A 80 -10.62 -38.69 38.86
C LEU A 80 -9.71 -37.72 38.10
N ARG A 81 -9.82 -37.63 36.76
CA ARG A 81 -9.01 -36.79 35.85
C ARG A 81 -7.50 -36.98 36.02
N ARG A 82 -7.05 -38.17 36.39
CA ARG A 82 -5.62 -38.48 36.49
C ARG A 82 -5.00 -38.61 35.10
N ASN A 83 -3.73 -38.22 34.99
CA ASN A 83 -3.00 -38.34 33.73
C ASN A 83 -2.71 -39.81 33.39
N PHE A 84 -2.58 -40.13 32.10
CA PHE A 84 -2.38 -41.51 31.64
C PHE A 84 -1.08 -42.14 32.16
N THR A 85 -0.06 -41.33 32.46
CA THR A 85 1.21 -41.82 32.98
C THR A 85 1.05 -42.35 34.41
N ALA A 86 0.31 -41.64 35.25
CA ALA A 86 0.00 -42.06 36.62
C ALA A 86 -0.89 -43.31 36.62
N ILE A 87 -1.87 -43.38 35.72
CA ILE A 87 -2.72 -44.57 35.54
C ILE A 87 -1.87 -45.78 35.14
N TYR A 88 -0.91 -45.59 34.23
CA TYR A 88 0.02 -46.63 33.83
C TYR A 88 0.95 -47.07 34.97
N GLN A 89 1.49 -46.13 35.74
CA GLN A 89 2.34 -46.45 36.91
C GLN A 89 1.59 -47.27 37.95
N ASP A 90 0.37 -46.84 38.31
CA ASP A 90 -0.46 -47.58 39.27
C ASP A 90 -0.84 -48.98 38.73
N LEU A 91 -1.07 -49.13 37.42
CA LEU A 91 -1.29 -50.43 36.79
C LEU A 91 -0.07 -51.36 36.90
N VAL A 92 1.13 -50.82 36.72
CA VAL A 92 2.39 -51.58 36.86
C VAL A 92 2.60 -51.98 38.32
N ASP A 93 2.47 -51.02 39.24
CA ASP A 93 2.83 -51.20 40.65
C ASP A 93 1.80 -52.04 41.42
N GLN A 94 0.50 -51.87 41.15
CA GLN A 94 -0.57 -52.52 41.92
C GLN A 94 -1.10 -53.79 41.26
N PHE A 95 -1.01 -53.90 39.93
CA PHE A 95 -1.60 -54.99 39.16
C PHE A 95 -0.59 -55.78 38.33
N GLY A 96 0.70 -55.46 38.38
CA GLY A 96 1.75 -56.17 37.65
C GLY A 96 1.60 -56.07 36.13
N PHE A 97 1.07 -54.94 35.63
CA PHE A 97 0.79 -54.74 34.21
C PHE A 97 2.08 -54.78 33.37
N THR A 98 2.12 -55.68 32.37
CA THR A 98 3.33 -55.95 31.56
C THR A 98 3.34 -55.28 30.19
N ALA A 99 2.22 -54.70 29.75
CA ALA A 99 2.14 -54.03 28.46
C ALA A 99 2.68 -52.59 28.52
N SER A 100 2.88 -51.96 27.37
CA SER A 100 3.46 -50.61 27.33
C SER A 100 2.45 -49.51 27.67
N TYR A 101 2.96 -48.35 28.11
CA TYR A 101 2.20 -47.11 28.30
C TYR A 101 1.30 -46.75 27.11
N ASN A 102 1.77 -46.96 25.88
CA ASN A 102 0.99 -46.68 24.67
C ASN A 102 -0.26 -47.57 24.53
N SER A 103 -0.30 -48.74 25.16
CA SER A 103 -1.50 -49.57 25.25
C SER A 103 -2.53 -48.95 26.18
N VAL A 104 -2.11 -48.49 27.36
CA VAL A 104 -2.99 -47.78 28.32
C VAL A 104 -3.47 -46.47 27.71
N LYS A 105 -2.60 -45.68 27.10
CA LYS A 105 -2.98 -44.41 26.44
C LYS A 105 -4.03 -44.60 25.34
N ARG A 106 -3.89 -45.62 24.49
CA ARG A 106 -4.87 -45.91 23.44
C ARG A 106 -6.19 -46.40 24.02
N PHE A 107 -6.14 -47.30 25.00
CA PHE A 107 -7.31 -47.89 25.63
C PHE A 107 -8.09 -46.87 26.48
N ALA A 108 -7.40 -46.10 27.31
CA ALA A 108 -7.96 -44.97 28.03
C ALA A 108 -8.52 -43.91 27.08
N GLY A 109 -7.84 -43.65 25.96
CA GLY A 109 -8.33 -42.75 24.91
C GLY A 109 -9.64 -43.21 24.26
N THR A 110 -9.87 -44.53 24.13
CA THR A 110 -11.16 -45.06 23.64
C THR A 110 -12.29 -45.00 24.67
N LEU A 111 -11.95 -44.88 25.96
CA LEU A 111 -12.90 -44.77 27.07
C LEU A 111 -13.34 -43.33 27.33
N ILE A 112 -12.57 -42.35 26.88
CA ILE A 112 -12.93 -40.94 26.99
C ILE A 112 -13.91 -40.62 25.86
N GLU A 113 -15.19 -40.52 26.22
CA GLU A 113 -16.16 -39.84 25.36
C GLU A 113 -15.86 -38.34 25.39
N HIS A 114 -15.25 -37.85 24.31
CA HIS A 114 -15.16 -36.43 24.07
C HIS A 114 -16.48 -35.98 23.45
N GLU A 115 -17.33 -35.29 24.21
CA GLU A 115 -18.35 -34.45 23.58
C GLU A 115 -17.62 -33.44 22.68
N PRO A 116 -17.85 -33.44 21.36
CA PRO A 116 -17.24 -32.47 20.49
C PRO A 116 -17.73 -31.10 20.92
N ALA A 117 -16.81 -30.13 21.01
CA ALA A 117 -17.19 -28.76 21.31
C ALA A 117 -18.27 -28.31 20.32
N GLN A 118 -19.35 -27.74 20.84
CA GLN A 118 -20.39 -27.15 20.01
C GLN A 118 -19.85 -25.86 19.39
N PHE A 119 -19.87 -25.78 18.06
CA PHE A 119 -19.49 -24.59 17.32
C PHE A 119 -20.72 -23.99 16.65
N ASP A 120 -20.83 -22.66 16.71
CA ASP A 120 -21.89 -21.93 16.03
C ASP A 120 -21.61 -21.78 14.52
N ARG A 121 -22.66 -21.72 13.71
CA ARG A 121 -22.57 -21.49 12.26
C ARG A 121 -22.60 -19.99 12.00
N LEU A 122 -21.42 -19.42 11.74
CA LEU A 122 -21.29 -18.01 11.40
C LEU A 122 -21.74 -17.72 9.96
N GLU A 123 -22.76 -16.89 9.82
CA GLU A 123 -23.25 -16.33 8.55
C GLU A 123 -22.85 -14.85 8.46
N PHE A 124 -22.49 -14.39 7.25
CA PHE A 124 -21.95 -13.05 7.02
C PHE A 124 -22.67 -12.42 5.83
N ALA A 125 -22.99 -11.14 5.93
CA ALA A 125 -23.56 -10.36 4.84
C ALA A 125 -22.54 -10.13 3.71
N PRO A 126 -23.00 -9.89 2.46
CA PRO A 126 -22.12 -9.56 1.35
C PRO A 126 -21.29 -8.30 1.67
N GLY A 127 -19.99 -8.36 1.42
CA GLY A 127 -19.06 -7.25 1.63
C GLY A 127 -18.76 -6.92 3.09
N GLU A 128 -19.29 -7.68 4.05
CA GLU A 128 -19.09 -7.46 5.48
C GLU A 128 -17.64 -7.76 5.88
N GLU A 129 -17.19 -9.00 5.69
CA GLU A 129 -15.92 -9.48 6.21
C GLU A 129 -15.02 -10.09 5.12
N ALA A 130 -13.75 -9.70 5.13
CA ALA A 130 -12.68 -10.40 4.44
C ALA A 130 -11.68 -10.97 5.45
N GLN A 131 -11.13 -12.15 5.16
CA GLN A 131 -10.09 -12.77 5.98
C GLN A 131 -8.79 -12.80 5.22
N VAL A 132 -7.69 -12.44 5.90
CA VAL A 132 -6.37 -12.36 5.28
C VAL A 132 -5.34 -13.16 6.06
N ASP A 133 -4.47 -13.85 5.33
CA ASP A 133 -3.39 -14.63 5.90
C ASP A 133 -2.24 -14.88 4.93
N TYR A 134 -1.11 -15.34 5.46
CA TYR A 134 0.01 -15.85 4.70
C TYR A 134 0.07 -17.38 4.74
N GLY A 135 0.24 -17.98 3.56
CA GLY A 135 0.71 -19.35 3.40
C GLY A 135 2.09 -19.39 2.74
N GLU A 136 2.46 -20.59 2.27
CA GLU A 136 3.65 -20.82 1.46
C GLU A 136 3.31 -20.99 -0.02
N GLY A 137 4.10 -20.36 -0.89
CA GLY A 137 4.06 -20.57 -2.33
C GLY A 137 4.76 -21.87 -2.80
N ALA A 138 4.68 -22.13 -4.10
CA ALA A 138 5.47 -23.17 -4.77
C ALA A 138 6.97 -22.83 -4.76
N MET A 139 7.79 -23.79 -5.19
CA MET A 139 9.23 -23.56 -5.28
C MET A 139 9.57 -22.64 -6.45
N THR A 140 10.19 -21.51 -6.19
CA THR A 140 10.46 -20.48 -7.21
C THR A 140 11.92 -20.07 -7.17
N LEU A 141 12.53 -19.86 -8.33
CA LEU A 141 13.93 -19.45 -8.43
C LEU A 141 14.10 -18.06 -7.79
N TYR A 142 15.04 -17.94 -6.85
CA TYR A 142 15.27 -16.69 -6.14
C TYR A 142 16.08 -15.71 -7.01
N PRO A 143 15.65 -14.45 -7.20
CA PRO A 143 16.36 -13.49 -8.04
C PRO A 143 17.83 -13.35 -7.68
N GLY A 144 18.71 -13.46 -8.67
CA GLY A 144 20.17 -13.38 -8.48
C GLY A 144 20.79 -14.61 -7.80
N SER A 145 20.07 -15.73 -7.70
CA SER A 145 20.57 -16.99 -7.16
C SER A 145 20.11 -18.18 -8.00
N GLU A 146 20.91 -19.25 -8.03
CA GLU A 146 20.50 -20.54 -8.61
C GLU A 146 19.63 -21.37 -7.65
N ARG A 147 19.32 -20.83 -6.47
CA ARG A 147 18.57 -21.55 -5.43
C ARG A 147 17.08 -21.29 -5.56
N TYR A 148 16.33 -22.38 -5.51
CA TYR A 148 14.89 -22.38 -5.39
C TYR A 148 14.45 -22.16 -3.93
N ARG A 149 13.49 -21.27 -3.71
CA ARG A 149 12.90 -20.97 -2.40
C ARG A 149 11.38 -20.87 -2.50
N ARG A 150 10.67 -21.07 -1.39
CA ARG A 150 9.22 -20.82 -1.33
C ARG A 150 8.97 -19.36 -0.97
N PRO A 151 8.32 -18.56 -1.83
CA PRO A 151 7.89 -17.21 -1.47
C PRO A 151 6.69 -17.28 -0.51
N ARG A 152 6.39 -16.18 0.18
CA ARG A 152 5.18 -16.07 1.00
C ARG A 152 3.98 -15.89 0.10
N LEU A 153 2.92 -16.66 0.33
CA LEU A 153 1.65 -16.57 -0.38
C LEU A 153 0.67 -15.73 0.42
N PHE A 154 0.39 -14.51 -0.02
CA PHE A 154 -0.69 -13.70 0.51
C PHE A 154 -2.02 -14.19 -0.04
N VAL A 155 -3.00 -14.42 0.85
CA VAL A 155 -4.38 -14.76 0.48
C VAL A 155 -5.34 -13.87 1.24
N MET A 156 -6.19 -13.14 0.51
CA MET A 156 -7.35 -12.44 1.07
C MET A 156 -8.62 -13.08 0.52
N THR A 157 -9.57 -13.44 1.38
CA THR A 157 -10.81 -14.14 1.01
C THR A 157 -12.04 -13.43 1.55
N LEU A 158 -12.98 -13.06 0.69
CA LEU A 158 -14.30 -12.55 1.08
C LEU A 158 -15.11 -13.68 1.72
N ARG A 159 -15.74 -13.44 2.88
CA ARG A 159 -16.42 -14.50 3.62
C ARG A 159 -17.73 -14.97 3.01
N TYR A 160 -18.47 -14.06 2.37
CA TYR A 160 -19.75 -14.38 1.74
C TYR A 160 -19.54 -15.23 0.48
N SER A 161 -18.88 -14.69 -0.55
CA SER A 161 -18.69 -15.42 -1.82
C SER A 161 -17.60 -16.49 -1.77
N ARG A 162 -16.62 -16.37 -0.86
CA ARG A 162 -15.36 -17.14 -0.86
C ARG A 162 -14.49 -16.88 -2.09
N ARG A 163 -14.70 -15.73 -2.75
CA ARG A 163 -13.76 -15.19 -3.73
C ARG A 163 -12.47 -14.80 -3.03
N SER A 164 -11.34 -15.15 -3.64
CA SER A 164 -10.04 -14.99 -3.00
C SER A 164 -9.05 -14.34 -3.95
N PHE A 165 -8.31 -13.36 -3.44
CA PHE A 165 -7.15 -12.77 -4.09
C PHE A 165 -5.90 -13.46 -3.58
N ARG A 166 -4.96 -13.79 -4.48
CA ARG A 166 -3.73 -14.53 -4.16
C ARG A 166 -2.54 -13.90 -4.84
N ARG A 167 -1.48 -13.66 -4.08
CA ARG A 167 -0.23 -13.13 -4.62
C ARG A 167 0.97 -13.62 -3.82
N VAL A 168 2.04 -13.97 -4.49
CA VAL A 168 3.31 -14.34 -3.85
C VAL A 168 4.29 -13.18 -3.80
N VAL A 169 5.01 -13.08 -2.69
CA VAL A 169 6.05 -12.08 -2.44
C VAL A 169 7.25 -12.71 -1.72
N TRP A 170 8.46 -12.19 -1.99
CA TRP A 170 9.68 -12.67 -1.32
C TRP A 170 9.83 -12.15 0.10
N LYS A 171 9.49 -10.88 0.31
CA LYS A 171 9.63 -10.20 1.60
C LYS A 171 8.26 -9.68 2.00
N SER A 172 7.93 -9.89 3.26
CA SER A 172 6.83 -9.20 3.91
C SER A 172 7.40 -8.05 4.74
N SER A 173 6.79 -6.89 4.58
CA SER A 173 7.02 -5.67 5.37
C SER A 173 5.67 -5.03 5.63
N GLN A 174 5.60 -4.06 6.54
CA GLN A 174 4.36 -3.33 6.85
C GLN A 174 3.80 -2.65 5.58
N GLU A 175 4.69 -2.03 4.80
CA GLU A 175 4.32 -1.43 3.52
C GLU A 175 3.89 -2.50 2.49
N ALA A 176 4.62 -3.61 2.37
CA ALA A 176 4.25 -4.67 1.43
C ALA A 176 2.90 -5.29 1.78
N TRP A 177 2.61 -5.50 3.07
CA TRP A 177 1.33 -5.97 3.57
C TRP A 177 0.19 -5.03 3.20
N ALA A 178 0.38 -3.72 3.42
CA ALA A 178 -0.60 -2.70 3.05
C ALA A 178 -0.80 -2.61 1.52
N ARG A 179 0.27 -2.73 0.72
CA ARG A 179 0.19 -2.77 -0.75
C ARG A 179 -0.58 -3.99 -1.25
N LEU A 180 -0.41 -5.14 -0.61
CA LEU A 180 -1.16 -6.36 -0.95
C LEU A 180 -2.66 -6.21 -0.66
N HIS A 181 -3.04 -5.49 0.40
CA HIS A 181 -4.45 -5.17 0.69
C HIS A 181 -5.05 -4.25 -0.37
N GLU A 182 -4.35 -3.17 -0.73
CA GLU A 182 -4.79 -2.27 -1.79
C GLU A 182 -5.00 -3.05 -3.11
N GLN A 183 -4.03 -3.89 -3.49
CA GLN A 183 -4.14 -4.71 -4.70
C GLN A 183 -5.33 -5.67 -4.64
N ALA A 184 -5.59 -6.28 -3.48
CA ALA A 184 -6.73 -7.17 -3.28
C ALA A 184 -8.07 -6.43 -3.43
N TRP A 185 -8.23 -5.27 -2.81
CA TRP A 185 -9.45 -4.47 -2.93
C TRP A 185 -9.65 -3.97 -4.37
N ARG A 186 -8.58 -3.52 -5.04
CA ARG A 186 -8.62 -3.16 -6.46
C ARG A 186 -9.03 -4.35 -7.34
N TYR A 187 -8.53 -5.55 -7.04
CA TYR A 187 -8.92 -6.79 -7.73
C TYR A 187 -10.39 -7.13 -7.52
N PHE A 188 -10.93 -6.97 -6.31
CA PHE A 188 -12.35 -7.19 -6.04
C PHE A 188 -13.24 -6.08 -6.64
N GLY A 189 -12.66 -4.90 -6.91
CA GLY A 189 -13.40 -3.71 -7.34
C GLY A 189 -14.07 -2.95 -6.20
N GLY A 190 -13.71 -3.25 -4.95
CA GLY A 190 -14.28 -2.67 -3.74
C GLY A 190 -13.62 -3.21 -2.47
N SER A 191 -13.79 -2.51 -1.35
CA SER A 191 -13.28 -2.94 -0.04
C SER A 191 -14.38 -3.52 0.84
N SER A 192 -14.03 -4.45 1.76
CA SER A 192 -14.95 -4.98 2.76
C SER A 192 -15.14 -4.00 3.91
N GLN A 193 -16.15 -4.22 4.75
CA GLN A 193 -16.32 -3.41 5.97
C GLN A 193 -15.21 -3.71 6.99
N TYR A 194 -14.97 -5.00 7.20
CA TYR A 194 -13.99 -5.52 8.14
C TYR A 194 -12.96 -6.40 7.42
N VAL A 195 -11.73 -6.35 7.91
CA VAL A 195 -10.68 -7.31 7.56
C VAL A 195 -10.22 -8.01 8.83
N VAL A 196 -10.44 -9.32 8.89
CA VAL A 196 -9.94 -10.17 9.96
C VAL A 196 -8.53 -10.62 9.59
N LEU A 197 -7.58 -10.27 10.45
CA LEU A 197 -6.17 -10.58 10.30
C LEU A 197 -5.61 -11.24 11.55
N ASP A 198 -4.58 -12.06 11.36
CA ASP A 198 -3.83 -12.64 12.47
C ASP A 198 -2.94 -11.60 13.14
N ASN A 199 -2.48 -11.90 14.36
CA ASN A 199 -1.52 -11.08 15.13
C ASN A 199 -0.09 -11.13 14.54
N LEU A 200 0.01 -11.05 13.22
CA LEU A 200 1.26 -10.85 12.50
C LEU A 200 1.79 -9.46 12.84
N LYS A 201 3.06 -9.39 13.28
CA LYS A 201 3.78 -8.13 13.60
C LYS A 201 3.77 -7.09 12.48
N GLU A 202 3.43 -7.51 11.26
CA GLU A 202 3.32 -6.67 10.06
C GLU A 202 2.03 -5.85 10.01
N GLY A 203 0.94 -6.33 10.60
CA GLY A 203 -0.34 -5.60 10.73
C GLY A 203 -0.59 -5.05 12.13
N VAL A 204 -0.14 -5.77 13.17
CA VAL A 204 -0.41 -5.46 14.58
C VAL A 204 0.90 -5.32 15.35
N ILE A 205 1.18 -4.12 15.87
CA ILE A 205 2.37 -3.84 16.71
C ILE A 205 2.15 -4.42 18.11
N LYS A 206 0.99 -4.18 18.70
CA LYS A 206 0.58 -4.75 20.00
C LYS A 206 -0.84 -5.27 19.89
N PRO A 207 -1.06 -6.60 20.03
CA PRO A 207 -2.41 -7.15 20.08
C PRO A 207 -3.04 -6.73 21.41
N ASP A 208 -4.19 -6.08 21.33
CA ASP A 208 -5.00 -5.69 22.48
C ASP A 208 -6.45 -6.07 22.19
N LEU A 209 -7.16 -6.48 23.23
CA LEU A 209 -8.54 -6.97 23.13
C LEU A 209 -9.54 -5.85 22.84
N TYR A 210 -9.20 -4.62 23.22
CA TYR A 210 -10.07 -3.45 23.13
C TYR A 210 -9.52 -2.41 22.14
N GLU A 211 -8.19 -2.20 22.11
CA GLU A 211 -7.55 -1.19 21.25
C GLU A 211 -6.26 -1.72 20.60
N PRO A 212 -6.35 -2.57 19.56
CA PRO A 212 -5.17 -3.12 18.91
C PRO A 212 -4.32 -1.99 18.31
N GLN A 213 -3.05 -1.93 18.68
CA GLN A 213 -2.12 -0.97 18.12
C GLN A 213 -1.67 -1.46 16.75
N LEU A 214 -2.35 -0.97 15.71
CA LEU A 214 -2.00 -1.22 14.33
C LEU A 214 -0.74 -0.46 13.95
N ASN A 215 -0.08 -0.93 12.89
CA ASN A 215 1.00 -0.17 12.30
C ASN A 215 0.49 1.18 11.75
N PRO A 216 1.19 2.32 11.96
CA PRO A 216 0.73 3.64 11.48
C PRO A 216 0.43 3.70 9.98
N VAL A 217 1.27 3.06 9.15
CA VAL A 217 1.07 2.99 7.69
C VAL A 217 -0.17 2.16 7.37
N TYR A 218 -0.33 1.00 8.02
CA TYR A 218 -1.48 0.13 7.79
C TYR A 218 -2.79 0.76 8.29
N ALA A 219 -2.79 1.42 9.44
CA ALA A 219 -3.93 2.17 9.97
C ALA A 219 -4.35 3.29 9.02
N ALA A 220 -3.39 4.03 8.46
CA ALA A 220 -3.66 5.07 7.47
C ALA A 220 -4.24 4.50 6.17
N VAL A 221 -3.77 3.33 5.73
CA VAL A 221 -4.32 2.62 4.55
C VAL A 221 -5.76 2.19 4.83
N LEU A 222 -6.02 1.53 5.96
CA LEU A 222 -7.37 1.12 6.36
C LEU A 222 -8.33 2.31 6.40
N ALA A 223 -7.91 3.44 6.98
CA ALA A 223 -8.70 4.67 6.99
C ALA A 223 -8.97 5.20 5.57
N HIS A 224 -7.99 5.19 4.67
CA HIS A 224 -8.14 5.63 3.28
C HIS A 224 -9.17 4.82 2.49
N TYR A 225 -9.22 3.49 2.70
CA TYR A 225 -10.18 2.61 2.04
C TYR A 225 -11.47 2.37 2.86
N GLY A 226 -11.63 3.05 3.99
CA GLY A 226 -12.80 2.93 4.87
C GLY A 226 -12.98 1.53 5.47
N VAL A 227 -11.90 0.81 5.73
CA VAL A 227 -11.89 -0.57 6.24
C VAL A 227 -11.52 -0.59 7.72
N VAL A 228 -12.16 -1.45 8.50
CA VAL A 228 -11.79 -1.67 9.91
C VAL A 228 -11.03 -2.98 10.03
N ALA A 229 -9.86 -2.97 10.69
CA ALA A 229 -9.17 -4.18 11.05
C ALA A 229 -9.80 -4.80 12.30
N ASP A 230 -10.11 -6.09 12.24
CA ASP A 230 -10.56 -6.90 13.39
C ASP A 230 -9.51 -8.00 13.67
N PRO A 231 -8.48 -7.72 14.50
CA PRO A 231 -7.46 -8.69 14.82
C PRO A 231 -8.06 -9.89 15.57
N ALA A 232 -7.67 -11.10 15.14
CA ALA A 232 -8.16 -12.31 15.77
C ALA A 232 -7.81 -12.35 17.28
N ARG A 233 -8.81 -12.68 18.11
CA ARG A 233 -8.63 -12.83 19.56
C ARG A 233 -7.59 -13.91 19.86
N VAL A 234 -6.72 -13.63 20.82
CA VAL A 234 -5.74 -14.60 21.30
C VAL A 234 -6.49 -15.83 21.85
N ARG A 235 -6.19 -17.02 21.30
CA ARG A 235 -6.82 -18.33 21.60
C ARG A 235 -8.22 -18.58 21.02
N ASP A 236 -8.64 -17.84 19.99
CA ASP A 236 -9.86 -18.17 19.22
C ASP A 236 -9.54 -18.46 17.73
N PRO A 237 -8.90 -19.62 17.44
CA PRO A 237 -8.53 -20.00 16.06
C PRO A 237 -9.75 -20.23 15.15
N ASN A 238 -10.95 -20.38 15.72
CA ASN A 238 -12.12 -20.86 14.99
C ASN A 238 -12.67 -19.82 14.00
N ARG A 239 -12.38 -18.53 14.19
CA ARG A 239 -12.86 -17.47 13.29
C ARG A 239 -12.16 -17.47 11.93
N LYS A 240 -10.92 -17.95 11.81
CA LYS A 240 -10.07 -17.78 10.61
C LYS A 240 -10.12 -18.94 9.61
N GLY A 241 -10.94 -19.95 9.83
CA GLY A 241 -10.95 -21.17 9.03
C GLY A 241 -11.23 -20.99 7.52
N SER A 242 -11.77 -19.85 7.08
CA SER A 242 -12.02 -19.62 5.64
C SER A 242 -10.74 -19.37 4.85
N VAL A 243 -9.87 -18.51 5.36
CA VAL A 243 -8.61 -18.19 4.67
C VAL A 243 -7.61 -19.34 4.79
N GLU A 244 -7.61 -20.06 5.91
CA GLU A 244 -6.81 -21.30 6.07
C GLU A 244 -7.20 -22.36 5.05
N ASN A 245 -8.50 -22.61 4.88
CA ASN A 245 -8.99 -23.52 3.84
C ASN A 245 -8.64 -23.03 2.43
N ALA A 246 -8.70 -21.71 2.19
CA ALA A 246 -8.31 -21.13 0.90
C ALA A 246 -6.81 -21.31 0.61
N ILE A 247 -5.94 -21.13 1.62
CA ILE A 247 -4.50 -21.39 1.53
C ILE A 247 -4.25 -22.87 1.24
N GLN A 248 -4.85 -23.77 2.04
CA GLN A 248 -4.65 -25.20 1.90
C GLN A 248 -5.10 -25.70 0.51
N HIS A 249 -6.22 -25.17 0.01
CA HIS A 249 -6.71 -25.46 -1.33
C HIS A 249 -5.71 -25.01 -2.41
N THR A 250 -5.15 -23.80 -2.30
CA THR A 250 -4.14 -23.31 -3.24
C THR A 250 -2.87 -24.13 -3.20
N GLN A 251 -2.39 -24.45 -2.01
CA GLN A 251 -1.17 -25.24 -1.85
C GLN A 251 -1.33 -26.64 -2.43
N ASN A 252 -2.45 -27.32 -2.16
CA ASN A 252 -2.68 -28.69 -2.61
C ASN A 252 -3.02 -28.80 -4.09
N THR A 253 -3.87 -27.91 -4.61
CA THR A 253 -4.43 -28.04 -5.95
C THR A 253 -3.63 -27.26 -6.99
N ALA A 254 -3.23 -26.02 -6.67
CA ALA A 254 -2.56 -25.15 -7.64
C ALA A 254 -1.05 -25.35 -7.65
N LEU A 255 -0.43 -25.40 -6.47
CA LEU A 255 1.02 -25.20 -6.30
C LEU A 255 1.81 -26.50 -6.04
N LYS A 256 1.18 -27.56 -5.53
CA LYS A 256 1.85 -28.81 -5.17
C LYS A 256 2.61 -29.40 -6.36
N GLY A 257 3.89 -29.68 -6.17
CA GLY A 257 4.76 -30.28 -7.19
C GLY A 257 5.22 -29.34 -8.30
N ARG A 258 4.77 -28.08 -8.33
CA ARG A 258 5.19 -27.10 -9.34
C ARG A 258 6.46 -26.36 -8.95
N ARG A 259 7.17 -25.89 -9.98
CA ARG A 259 8.29 -24.96 -9.85
C ARG A 259 8.13 -23.82 -10.85
N PHE A 260 8.60 -22.64 -10.50
CA PHE A 260 8.53 -21.44 -11.33
C PHE A 260 9.91 -20.79 -11.48
N ALA A 261 10.17 -20.17 -12.63
CA ALA A 261 11.40 -19.46 -12.91
C ALA A 261 11.43 -18.05 -12.30
N SER A 262 10.27 -17.48 -11.98
CA SER A 262 10.16 -16.20 -11.28
C SER A 262 8.87 -16.07 -10.47
N ILE A 263 8.80 -15.07 -9.58
CA ILE A 263 7.58 -14.80 -8.81
C ILE A 263 6.49 -14.20 -9.69
N GLU A 264 6.87 -13.48 -10.74
CA GLU A 264 5.96 -12.91 -11.74
C GLU A 264 5.24 -14.03 -12.48
N GLU A 265 5.97 -15.08 -12.89
CA GLU A 265 5.39 -16.26 -13.53
C GLU A 265 4.41 -16.98 -12.60
N GLN A 266 4.81 -17.17 -11.33
CA GLN A 266 3.93 -17.80 -10.35
C GLN A 266 2.66 -16.97 -10.08
N ASN A 267 2.78 -15.64 -10.02
CA ASN A 267 1.65 -14.73 -9.83
C ASN A 267 0.69 -14.78 -11.03
N ALA A 268 1.21 -14.72 -12.25
CA ALA A 268 0.41 -14.84 -13.46
C ALA A 268 -0.32 -16.20 -13.53
N PHE A 269 0.37 -17.28 -13.15
CA PHE A 269 -0.24 -18.60 -13.05
C PHE A 269 -1.39 -18.63 -12.02
N LEU A 270 -1.19 -18.06 -10.83
CA LEU A 270 -2.20 -18.02 -9.78
C LEU A 270 -3.44 -17.23 -10.21
N GLU A 271 -3.28 -16.11 -10.90
CA GLU A 271 -4.38 -15.29 -11.42
C GLU A 271 -5.20 -16.04 -12.49
N GLN A 272 -4.52 -16.73 -13.41
CA GLN A 272 -5.18 -17.58 -14.40
C GLN A 272 -5.90 -18.76 -13.76
N TRP A 273 -5.27 -19.40 -12.78
CA TRP A 273 -5.87 -20.52 -12.06
C TRP A 273 -7.08 -20.10 -11.22
N GLU A 274 -7.03 -18.92 -10.60
CA GLU A 274 -8.18 -18.36 -9.88
C GLU A 274 -9.37 -18.21 -10.80
N THR A 275 -9.17 -17.53 -11.93
CA THR A 275 -10.23 -17.25 -12.90
C THR A 275 -10.82 -18.52 -13.51
N ARG A 276 -9.98 -19.48 -13.90
CA ARG A 276 -10.43 -20.70 -14.61
C ARG A 276 -11.02 -21.76 -13.68
N TRP A 277 -10.49 -21.93 -12.47
CA TRP A 277 -10.79 -23.09 -11.63
C TRP A 277 -11.36 -22.72 -10.28
N ALA A 278 -10.64 -21.94 -9.48
CA ALA A 278 -11.03 -21.70 -8.10
C ALA A 278 -12.27 -20.80 -7.97
N ALA A 279 -12.50 -19.89 -8.91
CA ALA A 279 -13.73 -19.11 -9.05
C ALA A 279 -14.95 -19.95 -9.44
N GLN A 280 -14.73 -20.97 -10.28
CA GLN A 280 -15.80 -21.80 -10.84
C GLN A 280 -16.25 -22.91 -9.88
N ARG A 281 -15.58 -23.07 -8.73
CA ARG A 281 -15.92 -24.10 -7.75
C ARG A 281 -17.27 -23.82 -7.08
N ILE A 282 -17.86 -24.90 -6.57
CA ILE A 282 -19.08 -24.84 -5.76
C ILE A 282 -18.70 -24.50 -4.30
N HIS A 283 -19.37 -23.49 -3.76
CA HIS A 283 -19.29 -23.10 -2.36
C HIS A 283 -19.78 -24.25 -1.46
N GLY A 284 -18.98 -24.63 -0.46
CA GLY A 284 -19.24 -25.78 0.42
C GLY A 284 -20.59 -25.74 1.14
N SER A 285 -20.93 -24.62 1.79
CA SER A 285 -22.18 -24.44 2.54
C SER A 285 -23.36 -23.97 1.68
N ALA A 286 -23.19 -22.89 0.90
CA ALA A 286 -24.24 -22.33 0.06
C ALA A 286 -24.60 -23.19 -1.17
N LYS A 287 -23.75 -24.16 -1.56
CA LYS A 287 -23.92 -25.03 -2.74
C LYS A 287 -24.11 -24.29 -4.07
N ARG A 288 -23.65 -23.04 -4.14
CA ARG A 288 -23.68 -22.17 -5.33
C ARG A 288 -22.26 -21.93 -5.85
N GLN A 289 -22.13 -21.52 -7.10
CA GLN A 289 -20.82 -21.20 -7.67
C GLN A 289 -20.24 -19.93 -7.03
N VAL A 290 -18.95 -19.97 -6.67
CA VAL A 290 -18.24 -18.84 -6.03
C VAL A 290 -18.27 -17.58 -6.89
N GLU A 291 -18.02 -17.70 -8.19
CA GLU A 291 -18.09 -16.57 -9.13
C GLU A 291 -19.48 -15.93 -9.16
N ALA A 292 -20.55 -16.72 -9.20
CA ALA A 292 -21.92 -16.20 -9.21
C ALA A 292 -22.23 -15.42 -7.92
N MET A 293 -21.84 -15.96 -6.77
CA MET A 293 -21.98 -15.25 -5.49
C MET A 293 -21.14 -13.97 -5.43
N PHE A 294 -19.95 -13.98 -6.05
CA PHE A 294 -19.10 -12.79 -6.10
C PHE A 294 -19.69 -11.67 -6.95
N GLN A 295 -20.35 -11.99 -8.07
CA GLN A 295 -21.02 -10.97 -8.89
C GLN A 295 -22.19 -10.29 -8.15
N GLU A 296 -22.86 -11.01 -7.24
CA GLU A 296 -23.87 -10.44 -6.33
C GLU A 296 -23.26 -9.58 -5.23
N GLU A 297 -22.10 -9.99 -4.71
CA GLU A 297 -21.40 -9.29 -3.62
C GLU A 297 -20.66 -8.03 -4.08
N ARG A 298 -20.06 -8.07 -5.27
CA ARG A 298 -19.22 -7.00 -5.82
C ARG A 298 -19.87 -5.61 -5.80
N PRO A 299 -21.14 -5.40 -6.20
CA PRO A 299 -21.76 -4.07 -6.12
C PRO A 299 -22.04 -3.59 -4.69
N LEU A 300 -21.99 -4.49 -3.69
CA LEU A 300 -22.23 -4.19 -2.28
C LEU A 300 -20.93 -3.89 -1.51
N LEU A 301 -19.77 -4.05 -2.14
CA LEU A 301 -18.49 -3.64 -1.58
C LEU A 301 -18.39 -2.11 -1.50
N LYS A 302 -17.62 -1.60 -0.54
CA LYS A 302 -17.34 -0.18 -0.41
C LYS A 302 -16.58 0.33 -1.64
N HIS A 303 -16.98 1.49 -2.15
CA HIS A 303 -16.32 2.13 -3.27
C HIS A 303 -14.87 2.50 -2.92
N LEU A 304 -13.97 2.27 -3.88
CA LEU A 304 -12.57 2.61 -3.71
C LEU A 304 -12.32 4.09 -4.06
N PRO A 305 -11.43 4.77 -3.32
CA PRO A 305 -10.93 6.07 -3.75
C PRO A 305 -10.32 6.02 -5.16
N LEU A 306 -10.44 7.10 -5.91
CA LEU A 306 -9.86 7.22 -7.26
C LEU A 306 -8.34 7.07 -7.23
N GLN A 307 -7.70 7.73 -6.28
CA GLN A 307 -6.25 7.68 -6.10
C GLN A 307 -5.87 6.55 -5.14
N GLY A 308 -4.77 5.86 -5.45
CA GLY A 308 -4.14 4.89 -4.54
C GLY A 308 -3.59 5.57 -3.29
N PHE A 309 -3.31 4.78 -2.26
CA PHE A 309 -2.74 5.32 -1.03
C PHE A 309 -1.30 5.80 -1.26
N ALA A 310 -0.98 7.01 -0.79
CA ALA A 310 0.38 7.53 -0.81
C ALA A 310 1.18 6.94 0.37
N TYR A 311 2.05 5.97 0.07
CA TYR A 311 2.88 5.34 1.09
C TYR A 311 3.91 6.32 1.66
N PHE A 312 4.15 6.20 2.96
CA PHE A 312 5.14 7.02 3.67
C PHE A 312 5.97 6.19 4.63
N THR A 313 7.19 6.66 4.90
CA THR A 313 7.98 6.21 6.05
C THR A 313 7.87 7.22 7.16
N GLU A 314 7.71 6.73 8.39
CA GLU A 314 7.58 7.57 9.57
C GLU A 314 8.90 7.60 10.35
N SER A 315 9.37 8.80 10.70
CA SER A 315 10.56 8.95 11.53
C SER A 315 10.42 10.09 12.52
N LEU A 316 10.96 9.90 13.71
CA LEU A 316 10.96 10.93 14.74
C LEU A 316 12.22 11.79 14.63
N ARG A 317 12.04 13.10 14.65
CA ARG A 317 13.12 14.09 14.57
C ARG A 317 12.95 15.15 15.63
N THR A 318 14.06 15.76 16.02
CA THR A 318 14.06 16.93 16.91
C THR A 318 14.29 18.18 16.09
N VAL A 319 13.53 19.24 16.38
CA VAL A 319 13.73 20.55 15.75
C VAL A 319 15.04 21.15 16.25
N CYS A 320 15.93 21.45 15.32
CA CYS A 320 17.24 22.06 15.58
C CYS A 320 17.12 23.56 15.93
N ASP A 321 18.22 24.13 16.39
CA ASP A 321 18.39 25.55 16.76
C ASP A 321 18.16 26.51 15.57
N ASP A 322 18.42 26.07 14.35
CA ASP A 322 18.09 26.77 13.11
C ASP A 322 16.59 26.72 12.72
N SER A 323 15.71 26.28 13.62
CA SER A 323 14.27 26.07 13.39
C SER A 323 13.95 25.06 12.29
N CYS A 324 14.89 24.18 11.93
CA CYS A 324 14.70 23.15 10.91
C CYS A 324 14.75 21.72 11.46
N VAL A 325 14.29 20.77 10.66
CA VAL A 325 14.48 19.33 10.87
C VAL A 325 15.32 18.74 9.74
N ARG A 326 16.21 17.81 10.08
CA ARG A 326 17.08 17.14 9.12
C ARG A 326 16.48 15.81 8.67
N VAL A 327 16.27 15.67 7.37
CA VAL A 327 15.72 14.49 6.70
C VAL A 327 16.51 14.28 5.41
N ASP A 328 17.01 13.05 5.17
CA ASP A 328 17.80 12.70 3.97
C ASP A 328 18.93 13.69 3.65
N HIS A 329 19.70 14.10 4.67
CA HIS A 329 20.78 15.09 4.56
C HIS A 329 20.35 16.51 4.13
N SER A 330 19.06 16.81 4.09
CA SER A 330 18.51 18.14 3.80
C SER A 330 17.79 18.70 5.03
N SER A 331 17.74 20.03 5.14
CA SER A 331 17.13 20.73 6.26
C SER A 331 15.82 21.40 5.82
N TYR A 332 14.74 21.15 6.56
CA TYR A 332 13.41 21.64 6.23
C TYR A 332 12.87 22.49 7.38
N ALA A 333 12.28 23.64 7.08
CA ALA A 333 11.69 24.51 8.09
C ALA A 333 10.63 23.78 8.90
N ALA A 334 10.72 23.86 10.23
CA ALA A 334 9.84 23.11 11.13
C ALA A 334 8.73 23.95 11.76
N ARG A 335 8.81 25.29 11.68
CA ARG A 335 7.77 26.17 12.25
C ARG A 335 6.39 25.81 11.66
N PRO A 336 5.33 25.77 12.50
CA PRO A 336 5.23 26.31 13.85
C PRO A 336 5.77 25.43 15.00
N ALA A 337 6.45 24.30 14.73
CA ALA A 337 7.08 23.51 15.78
C ALA A 337 8.11 24.32 16.58
N ARG A 338 8.19 24.08 17.89
CA ARG A 338 9.14 24.75 18.79
C ARG A 338 10.54 24.16 18.64
N ILE A 339 11.57 24.99 18.76
CA ILE A 339 12.97 24.52 18.81
C ILE A 339 13.13 23.52 19.97
N GLY A 340 13.82 22.41 19.73
CA GLY A 340 14.02 21.33 20.70
C GLY A 340 12.82 20.38 20.87
N SER A 341 11.67 20.68 20.28
CA SER A 341 10.52 19.75 20.31
C SER A 341 10.74 18.55 19.38
N ARG A 342 10.12 17.43 19.72
CA ARG A 342 10.08 16.23 18.87
C ARG A 342 8.91 16.36 17.92
N VAL A 343 9.16 16.12 16.64
CA VAL A 343 8.17 16.12 15.57
C VAL A 343 8.26 14.83 14.78
N LEU A 344 7.11 14.42 14.26
CA LEU A 344 6.97 13.22 13.47
C LEU A 344 7.03 13.59 11.98
N ILE A 345 7.92 12.94 11.26
CA ILE A 345 8.13 13.17 9.83
C ILE A 345 7.52 12.01 9.07
N ARG A 346 6.53 12.29 8.23
CA ARG A 346 6.06 11.36 7.20
C ARG A 346 6.73 11.71 5.89
N LEU A 347 7.58 10.81 5.42
CA LEU A 347 8.32 10.96 4.18
C LEU A 347 7.61 10.17 3.08
N PHE A 348 7.07 10.88 2.09
CA PHE A 348 6.47 10.32 0.88
C PHE A 348 7.47 10.37 -0.27
N ASP A 349 7.11 9.83 -1.44
CA ASP A 349 8.01 9.80 -2.60
C ASP A 349 8.40 11.21 -3.09
N GLN A 350 7.45 12.15 -3.10
CA GLN A 350 7.62 13.49 -3.68
C GLN A 350 7.63 14.64 -2.65
N HIS A 351 7.12 14.39 -1.45
CA HIS A 351 6.97 15.41 -0.41
C HIS A 351 7.18 14.81 0.97
N LEU A 352 7.24 15.66 1.99
CA LEU A 352 7.23 15.25 3.38
C LEU A 352 6.26 16.11 4.19
N GLU A 353 5.70 15.51 5.22
CA GLU A 353 4.88 16.18 6.23
C GLU A 353 5.60 16.20 7.56
N ILE A 354 5.58 17.35 8.21
CA ILE A 354 6.01 17.55 9.60
C ILE A 354 4.75 17.62 10.44
N ARG A 355 4.65 16.71 11.41
CA ARG A 355 3.50 16.58 12.31
C ARG A 355 3.93 16.73 13.75
N ASP A 356 3.02 17.24 14.57
CA ASP A 356 3.21 17.29 16.01
C ASP A 356 3.27 15.87 16.59
N PHE A 357 4.19 15.61 17.50
CA PHE A 357 4.39 14.26 18.02
C PHE A 357 3.22 13.77 18.88
N GLN A 358 2.58 14.66 19.66
CA GLN A 358 1.51 14.28 20.59
C GLN A 358 0.15 14.26 19.91
N SER A 359 -0.21 15.35 19.23
CA SER A 359 -1.52 15.52 18.59
C SER A 359 -1.60 14.93 17.19
N GLN A 360 -0.47 14.55 16.57
CA GLN A 360 -0.39 14.09 15.17
C GLN A 360 -0.90 15.13 14.14
N ALA A 361 -1.14 16.37 14.58
CA ALA A 361 -1.61 17.45 13.75
C ALA A 361 -0.54 17.81 12.70
N LEU A 362 -0.99 18.07 11.47
CA LEU A 362 -0.12 18.54 10.40
C LEU A 362 0.38 19.95 10.73
N LEU A 363 1.69 20.11 10.90
CA LEU A 363 2.32 21.39 11.14
C LEU A 363 2.75 22.03 9.82
N ARG A 364 3.34 21.23 8.91
CA ARG A 364 3.86 21.73 7.64
C ARG A 364 4.06 20.63 6.60
N THR A 365 3.96 21.00 5.33
CA THR A 365 4.29 20.13 4.19
C THR A 365 5.39 20.77 3.35
N HIS A 366 6.34 19.98 2.88
CA HIS A 366 7.43 20.41 1.99
C HIS A 366 7.59 19.47 0.80
N PRO A 367 7.91 19.98 -0.41
CA PRO A 367 8.43 19.12 -1.47
C PRO A 367 9.77 18.53 -1.04
N ARG A 368 10.11 17.32 -1.51
CA ARG A 368 11.43 16.75 -1.24
C ARG A 368 12.52 17.57 -1.89
N ALA A 369 13.62 17.76 -1.17
CA ALA A 369 14.81 18.38 -1.71
C ALA A 369 15.39 17.54 -2.86
N ALA A 370 15.64 18.19 -4.01
CA ALA A 370 16.23 17.53 -5.17
C ALA A 370 17.70 17.12 -4.95
N LYS A 371 18.42 17.78 -4.04
CA LYS A 371 19.84 17.54 -3.75
C LYS A 371 20.09 17.43 -2.25
N PRO A 372 20.92 16.47 -1.80
CA PRO A 372 21.43 16.44 -0.42
C PRO A 372 22.11 17.76 -0.03
N GLY A 373 22.01 18.16 1.24
CA GLY A 373 22.57 19.42 1.75
C GLY A 373 21.72 20.66 1.46
N SER A 374 20.53 20.50 0.87
CA SER A 374 19.62 21.62 0.62
C SER A 374 18.98 22.13 1.92
N VAL A 375 18.72 23.44 1.98
CA VAL A 375 18.01 24.08 3.09
C VAL A 375 16.71 24.70 2.57
N ILE A 376 15.60 24.01 2.80
CA ILE A 376 14.24 24.46 2.48
C ILE A 376 13.69 25.25 3.66
N LEU A 377 14.13 26.50 3.76
CA LEU A 377 13.70 27.46 4.77
C LEU A 377 13.35 28.78 4.07
N PRO A 378 12.09 29.26 4.14
CA PRO A 378 11.70 30.54 3.56
C PRO A 378 12.55 31.68 4.10
N ASP A 379 12.81 32.67 3.25
CA ASP A 379 13.67 33.79 3.62
C ASP A 379 13.13 34.61 4.80
N GLU A 380 11.81 34.68 4.94
CA GLU A 380 11.11 35.38 6.04
C GLU A 380 11.32 34.73 7.41
N GLU A 381 11.59 33.42 7.45
CA GLU A 381 11.79 32.67 8.70
C GLU A 381 13.26 32.62 9.12
N ARG A 382 14.18 33.02 8.23
CA ARG A 382 15.61 32.99 8.50
C ARG A 382 15.95 34.05 9.54
N PRO A 383 16.78 33.73 10.55
CA PRO A 383 17.32 34.73 11.45
C PRO A 383 18.03 35.84 10.66
N PHE A 384 17.96 37.05 11.17
CA PHE A 384 18.61 38.21 10.57
C PHE A 384 20.07 37.89 10.25
N ASN A 385 20.41 37.96 8.98
CA ASN A 385 21.77 37.81 8.51
C ASN A 385 22.16 39.05 7.70
N PRO A 386 23.13 39.84 8.19
CA PRO A 386 23.57 41.06 7.54
C PRO A 386 23.94 40.87 6.06
N SER A 387 24.62 39.77 5.72
CA SER A 387 25.04 39.52 4.33
C SER A 387 23.86 39.20 3.41
N ARG A 388 22.79 38.59 3.94
CA ARG A 388 21.54 38.36 3.18
C ARG A 388 20.78 39.66 2.98
N GLU A 389 20.76 40.52 4.00
CA GLU A 389 20.16 41.85 3.89
C GLU A 389 20.87 42.71 2.85
N THR A 390 22.21 42.70 2.75
CA THR A 390 22.89 43.41 1.65
C THR A 390 22.36 42.96 0.29
N ARG A 391 22.28 41.65 0.05
CA ARG A 391 21.84 41.11 -1.25
C ARG A 391 20.39 41.49 -1.55
N ARG A 392 19.53 41.52 -0.53
CA ARG A 392 18.16 42.00 -0.64
C ARG A 392 18.13 43.48 -1.02
N ILE A 393 18.86 44.32 -0.31
CA ILE A 393 18.92 45.76 -0.56
C ILE A 393 19.43 46.05 -1.97
N LEU A 394 20.48 45.36 -2.43
CA LEU A 394 21.00 45.50 -3.80
C LEU A 394 19.98 45.06 -4.86
N ARG A 395 19.20 44.00 -4.60
CA ARG A 395 18.11 43.57 -5.49
C ARG A 395 16.99 44.61 -5.56
N GLU A 396 16.62 45.20 -4.43
CA GLU A 396 15.64 46.28 -4.36
C GLU A 396 16.15 47.55 -5.07
N ALA A 397 17.44 47.88 -4.94
CA ALA A 397 18.09 48.97 -5.68
C ALA A 397 18.03 48.76 -7.20
N ARG A 398 18.34 47.56 -7.69
CA ARG A 398 18.16 47.18 -9.10
C ARG A 398 16.72 47.34 -9.58
N ALA A 399 15.73 47.03 -8.74
CA ALA A 399 14.32 47.18 -9.08
C ALA A 399 13.86 48.66 -9.12
N ILE A 400 14.64 49.59 -8.56
CA ILE A 400 14.40 51.04 -8.69
C ILE A 400 14.98 51.53 -10.02
N GLY A 401 16.23 51.17 -10.33
CA GLY A 401 16.84 51.43 -11.62
C GLY A 401 18.36 51.22 -11.65
N PRO A 402 18.97 51.32 -12.84
CA PRO A 402 20.38 51.03 -13.06
C PRO A 402 21.32 51.99 -12.31
N ALA A 403 20.97 53.28 -12.22
CA ALA A 403 21.80 54.25 -11.52
C ALA A 403 21.76 54.02 -10.00
N THR A 404 20.60 53.62 -9.48
CA THR A 404 20.41 53.25 -8.07
C THR A 404 21.22 52.00 -7.72
N GLU A 405 21.20 50.97 -8.58
CA GLU A 405 22.03 49.76 -8.41
C GLU A 405 23.53 50.11 -8.35
N GLN A 406 24.03 50.91 -9.31
CA GLN A 406 25.44 51.29 -9.37
C GLN A 406 25.89 52.09 -8.14
N LEU A 407 25.08 53.05 -7.70
CA LEU A 407 25.38 53.84 -6.51
C LEU A 407 25.42 52.97 -5.25
N CYS A 408 24.42 52.10 -5.08
CA CYS A 408 24.37 51.16 -3.97
C CYS A 408 25.54 50.16 -3.99
N GLN A 409 25.96 49.69 -5.16
CA GLN A 409 27.11 48.80 -5.27
C GLN A 409 28.40 49.53 -4.88
N ARG A 410 28.65 50.73 -5.40
CA ARG A 410 29.83 51.55 -5.03
C ARG A 410 29.88 51.83 -3.53
N LEU A 411 28.75 52.19 -2.93
CA LEU A 411 28.65 52.43 -1.49
C LEU A 411 28.99 51.18 -0.67
N PHE A 412 28.51 50.01 -1.12
CA PHE A 412 28.84 48.75 -0.47
C PHE A 412 30.32 48.38 -0.64
N ASP A 413 30.92 48.63 -1.81
CA ASP A 413 32.33 48.33 -2.07
C ASP A 413 33.27 49.23 -1.25
N GLN A 414 32.86 50.47 -0.95
CA GLN A 414 33.64 51.43 -0.15
C GLN A 414 33.54 51.19 1.36
N GLU A 415 32.32 51.06 1.88
CA GLU A 415 32.06 51.04 3.33
C GLU A 415 31.74 49.64 3.88
N GLY A 416 31.60 48.66 2.99
CA GLY A 416 31.22 47.30 3.33
C GLY A 416 29.91 47.26 4.13
N ARG A 417 29.92 46.48 5.21
CA ARG A 417 28.75 46.24 6.06
C ARG A 417 28.28 47.50 6.82
N VAL A 418 29.17 48.46 7.10
CA VAL A 418 28.82 49.69 7.83
C VAL A 418 27.91 50.59 6.97
N GLY A 419 28.09 50.55 5.66
CA GLY A 419 27.28 51.28 4.68
C GLY A 419 25.85 50.75 4.50
N GLN A 420 25.50 49.59 5.06
CA GLN A 420 24.16 48.97 4.90
C GLN A 420 23.00 49.89 5.26
N ARG A 421 23.15 50.70 6.32
CA ARG A 421 22.11 51.65 6.74
C ARG A 421 21.83 52.71 5.67
N ARG A 422 22.87 53.15 4.94
CA ARG A 422 22.73 54.13 3.85
C ARG A 422 22.06 53.51 2.64
N LEU A 423 22.45 52.29 2.29
CA LEU A 423 21.80 51.52 1.21
C LEU A 423 20.31 51.35 1.49
N TRP A 424 19.96 50.95 2.72
CA TRP A 424 18.57 50.79 3.14
C TRP A 424 17.80 52.12 3.12
N GLY A 425 18.44 53.22 3.54
CA GLY A 425 17.88 54.56 3.43
C GLY A 425 17.50 54.92 2.00
N ILE A 426 18.42 54.73 1.04
CA ILE A 426 18.19 55.03 -0.38
C ILE A 426 17.04 54.19 -0.94
N VAL A 427 17.06 52.88 -0.72
CA VAL A 427 16.01 51.96 -1.22
C VAL A 427 14.65 52.26 -0.58
N SER A 428 14.61 52.69 0.69
CA SER A 428 13.36 53.02 1.38
C SER A 428 12.64 54.23 0.78
N LEU A 429 13.31 55.09 0.01
CA LEU A 429 12.70 56.21 -0.71
C LEU A 429 11.62 55.73 -1.70
N ALA A 430 11.75 54.52 -2.24
CA ALA A 430 10.76 53.93 -3.15
C ALA A 430 9.38 53.69 -2.51
N ARG A 431 9.27 53.79 -1.17
CA ARG A 431 7.97 53.76 -0.46
C ARG A 431 7.21 55.07 -0.57
N ARG A 432 7.88 56.19 -0.89
CA ARG A 432 7.31 57.55 -0.85
C ARG A 432 7.45 58.30 -2.17
N TYR A 433 8.44 57.98 -2.99
CA TYR A 433 8.73 58.69 -4.24
C TYR A 433 8.71 57.74 -5.45
N PRO A 434 8.36 58.24 -6.66
CA PRO A 434 8.44 57.47 -7.89
C PRO A 434 9.86 56.93 -8.18
N ARG A 435 9.95 55.67 -8.61
CA ARG A 435 11.24 54.98 -8.85
C ARG A 435 12.11 55.68 -9.90
N THR A 436 11.49 56.25 -10.94
CA THR A 436 12.17 56.98 -12.01
C THR A 436 12.89 58.23 -11.51
N LEU A 437 12.26 58.98 -10.61
CA LEU A 437 12.85 60.17 -10.00
C LEU A 437 13.99 59.82 -9.06
N ILE A 438 13.84 58.72 -8.31
CA ILE A 438 14.92 58.20 -7.44
C ILE A 438 16.12 57.79 -8.30
N ASP A 439 15.90 57.07 -9.39
CA ASP A 439 17.01 56.63 -10.26
C ASP A 439 17.73 57.81 -10.91
N ARG A 440 16.98 58.83 -11.34
CA ARG A 440 17.55 60.09 -11.85
C ARG A 440 18.33 60.85 -10.77
N ALA A 441 17.82 60.91 -9.54
CA ALA A 441 18.53 61.51 -8.40
C ALA A 441 19.83 60.76 -8.08
N CYS A 442 19.81 59.42 -8.13
CA CYS A 442 21.01 58.59 -7.97
C CYS A 442 22.04 58.84 -9.09
N ALA A 443 21.59 58.99 -10.35
CA ALA A 443 22.47 59.31 -11.47
C ALA A 443 23.17 60.67 -11.29
N MET A 444 22.41 61.69 -10.87
CA MET A 444 22.95 63.02 -10.57
C MET A 444 23.93 62.99 -9.39
N ALA A 445 23.55 62.31 -8.30
CA ALA A 445 24.42 62.17 -7.13
C ALA A 445 25.74 61.46 -7.45
N MET A 446 25.72 60.44 -8.32
CA MET A 446 26.94 59.78 -8.80
C MET A 446 27.82 60.69 -9.65
N HIS A 447 27.24 61.55 -10.48
CA HIS A 447 27.97 62.53 -11.29
C HIS A 447 28.68 63.56 -10.39
N ASP A 448 27.99 64.02 -9.34
CA ASP A 448 28.49 65.05 -8.43
C ASP A 448 29.45 64.49 -7.35
N GLY A 449 29.72 63.18 -7.36
CA GLY A 449 30.58 62.51 -6.38
C GLY A 449 29.97 62.41 -4.97
N VAL A 450 28.65 62.54 -4.87
CA VAL A 450 27.92 62.64 -3.62
C VAL A 450 27.25 61.31 -3.25
N CYS A 451 27.54 60.81 -2.06
CA CYS A 451 27.13 59.46 -1.63
C CYS A 451 26.22 59.45 -0.37
N SER A 452 25.62 60.58 0.02
CA SER A 452 24.76 60.66 1.22
C SER A 452 23.28 60.43 0.91
N HIS A 453 22.61 59.65 1.76
CA HIS A 453 21.16 59.45 1.69
C HIS A 453 20.36 60.76 1.79
N GLN A 454 20.78 61.70 2.66
CA GLN A 454 20.07 62.98 2.82
C GLN A 454 20.09 63.82 1.54
N GLN A 455 21.21 63.80 0.82
CA GLN A 455 21.36 64.53 -0.44
C GLN A 455 20.57 63.86 -1.56
N ILE A 456 20.56 62.53 -1.64
CA ILE A 456 19.73 61.80 -2.60
C ILE A 456 18.25 62.06 -2.35
N LYS A 457 17.82 62.10 -1.08
CA LYS A 457 16.45 62.46 -0.71
C LYS A 457 16.12 63.88 -1.17
N ALA A 458 16.97 64.86 -0.87
CA ALA A 458 16.76 66.25 -1.28
C ALA A 458 16.69 66.43 -2.81
N LEU A 459 17.55 65.71 -3.55
CA LEU A 459 17.52 65.68 -5.02
C LEU A 459 16.21 65.06 -5.55
N THR A 460 15.75 63.97 -4.91
CA THR A 460 14.49 63.32 -5.29
C THR A 460 13.30 64.24 -5.04
N GLU A 461 13.28 64.96 -3.91
CA GLU A 461 12.25 65.95 -3.58
C GLU A 461 12.27 67.13 -4.57
N ARG A 462 13.45 67.61 -4.94
CA ARG A 462 13.59 68.67 -5.95
C ARG A 462 13.05 68.23 -7.31
N LEU A 463 13.45 67.05 -7.78
CA LEU A 463 12.96 66.48 -9.04
C LEU A 463 11.45 66.22 -9.03
N LEU A 464 10.89 65.85 -7.88
CA LEU A 464 9.44 65.70 -7.73
C LEU A 464 8.73 67.05 -7.86
N ASN A 465 9.24 68.10 -7.19
CA ASN A 465 8.66 69.44 -7.28
C ASN A 465 8.77 70.04 -8.69
N GLU A 466 9.91 69.84 -9.36
CA GLU A 466 10.09 70.21 -10.77
C GLU A 466 9.07 69.50 -11.67
N ALA A 467 8.90 68.18 -11.51
CA ALA A 467 7.93 67.42 -12.27
C ALA A 467 6.47 67.83 -12.01
N LEU A 468 6.14 68.21 -10.77
CA LEU A 468 4.83 68.76 -10.43
C LEU A 468 4.61 70.13 -11.06
N ALA A 469 5.62 71.00 -11.06
CA ALA A 469 5.55 72.32 -11.71
C ALA A 469 5.41 72.22 -13.24
N ASP A 470 6.07 71.24 -13.87
CA ASP A 470 5.93 70.99 -15.31
C ASP A 470 4.51 70.51 -15.68
N ILE A 471 3.85 69.77 -14.79
CA ILE A 471 2.45 69.34 -14.97
C ILE A 471 1.48 70.52 -14.81
N ASP A 472 1.75 71.41 -13.86
CA ASP A 472 0.93 72.61 -13.61
C ASP A 472 1.17 73.73 -14.63
N THR A 473 2.17 73.58 -15.52
CA THR A 473 2.42 74.54 -16.59
C THR A 473 1.38 74.33 -17.70
N PRO A 474 0.53 75.34 -18.00
CA PRO A 474 -0.49 75.19 -19.03
C PRO A 474 0.18 74.97 -20.39
N VAL A 475 -0.03 73.79 -20.98
CA VAL A 475 0.34 73.51 -22.37
C VAL A 475 -0.49 74.44 -23.25
N GLN A 476 0.07 75.59 -23.63
CA GLN A 476 -0.43 76.41 -24.74
C GLN A 476 -0.08 75.69 -26.06
N GLY A 477 -0.69 74.53 -26.26
CA GLY A 477 -0.81 73.90 -27.57
C GLY A 477 -2.29 73.96 -27.93
N GLU A 478 -2.65 74.78 -28.92
CA GLU A 478 -3.93 74.67 -29.60
C GLU A 478 -4.02 73.26 -30.21
N LEU A 479 -4.58 72.31 -29.46
CA LEU A 479 -5.12 71.10 -30.06
C LEU A 479 -6.40 71.55 -30.79
N ALA A 480 -6.26 71.87 -32.07
CA ALA A 480 -7.41 72.03 -32.95
C ALA A 480 -8.21 70.72 -32.90
N LEU A 481 -9.33 70.72 -32.17
CA LEU A 481 -10.31 69.65 -32.19
C LEU A 481 -10.92 69.60 -33.59
N THR A 482 -10.26 68.97 -34.54
CA THR A 482 -10.84 68.68 -35.85
C THR A 482 -11.82 67.53 -35.68
N GLN A 483 -13.11 67.81 -35.84
CA GLN A 483 -14.19 66.81 -35.92
C GLN A 483 -14.12 65.94 -37.19
N ASP A 484 -13.15 66.21 -38.06
CA ASP A 484 -12.97 65.54 -39.35
C ASP A 484 -11.90 64.45 -39.22
N ASP A 485 -12.34 63.25 -38.81
CA ASP A 485 -11.52 62.03 -38.85
C ASP A 485 -12.30 60.96 -39.61
N ARG A 486 -11.61 60.15 -40.43
CA ARG A 486 -12.23 59.07 -41.21
C ARG A 486 -12.99 58.05 -40.35
N LEU A 487 -12.70 57.98 -39.05
CA LEU A 487 -13.39 57.12 -38.09
C LEU A 487 -14.61 57.78 -37.41
N ILE A 488 -14.74 59.10 -37.50
CA ILE A 488 -15.89 59.85 -36.98
C ILE A 488 -16.93 59.92 -38.10
N ARG A 489 -18.07 59.24 -37.92
CA ARG A 489 -19.18 59.28 -38.88
C ARG A 489 -19.80 60.67 -38.90
N ALA A 490 -20.32 61.07 -40.05
CA ALA A 490 -21.03 62.33 -40.18
C ALA A 490 -22.22 62.37 -39.22
N THR A 491 -22.49 63.54 -38.65
CA THR A 491 -23.62 63.75 -37.71
C THR A 491 -24.97 63.38 -38.32
N GLU A 492 -25.09 63.48 -39.65
CA GLU A 492 -26.24 63.08 -40.46
C GLU A 492 -26.51 61.57 -40.37
N ASP A 493 -25.47 60.74 -40.38
CA ASP A 493 -25.59 59.28 -40.26
C ASP A 493 -26.20 58.87 -38.91
N TYR A 494 -25.93 59.63 -37.85
CA TYR A 494 -26.53 59.42 -36.54
C TYR A 494 -28.01 59.81 -36.53
N ALA A 495 -28.38 60.90 -37.20
CA ALA A 495 -29.77 61.33 -37.31
C ALA A 495 -30.61 60.29 -38.08
N ASP A 496 -30.06 59.69 -39.12
CA ASP A 496 -30.70 58.61 -39.87
C ASP A 496 -30.86 57.35 -39.02
N LEU A 497 -29.84 56.98 -38.24
CA LEU A 497 -29.91 55.82 -37.34
C LEU A 497 -31.00 55.97 -36.26
N PHE A 498 -31.13 57.17 -35.68
CA PHE A 498 -32.20 57.49 -34.74
C PHE A 498 -33.59 57.47 -35.40
N SER A 499 -33.69 57.98 -36.63
CA SER A 499 -34.93 57.97 -37.41
C SER A 499 -35.38 56.54 -37.76
N LEU A 500 -34.43 55.66 -38.10
CA LEU A 500 -34.69 54.25 -38.38
C LEU A 500 -35.13 53.48 -37.13
N GLY A 501 -34.50 53.77 -35.99
CA GLY A 501 -34.91 53.23 -34.68
C GLY A 501 -36.33 53.66 -34.28
N ALA A 502 -36.68 54.93 -34.49
CA ALA A 502 -38.02 55.44 -34.22
C ALA A 502 -39.10 54.77 -35.10
N ARG A 503 -38.81 54.53 -36.38
CA ARG A 503 -39.73 53.83 -37.30
C ARG A 503 -39.92 52.35 -36.94
N ASN A 504 -38.85 51.66 -36.53
CA ASN A 504 -38.95 50.26 -36.10
C ASN A 504 -39.75 50.12 -34.80
N SER A 505 -39.61 51.05 -33.84
CA SER A 505 -40.43 51.06 -32.62
C SER A 505 -41.92 51.31 -32.91
N ALA A 506 -42.24 52.14 -33.90
CA ALA A 506 -43.62 52.38 -34.33
C ALA A 506 -44.25 51.19 -35.07
N ALA A 507 -43.45 50.34 -35.74
CA ALA A 507 -43.94 49.14 -36.43
C ALA A 507 -44.21 47.95 -35.49
N LEU A 508 -43.65 47.96 -34.27
CA LEU A 508 -43.82 46.91 -33.25
C LEU A 508 -45.08 47.09 -32.38
N SER A 509 -45.88 48.13 -32.63
CA SER A 509 -47.10 48.43 -31.88
C SER A 509 -48.35 48.32 -32.77
N LEU A 510 -48.86 47.09 -32.93
CA LEU A 510 -50.22 46.79 -33.43
C LEU A 510 -51.02 46.05 -32.32
N PRO A 511 -52.36 46.16 -32.31
CA PRO A 511 -53.18 46.15 -31.10
C PRO A 511 -53.68 44.75 -30.69
N LEU A 512 -53.86 44.56 -29.38
CA LEU A 512 -54.62 43.45 -28.80
C LEU A 512 -56.11 43.65 -29.12
N GLU A 513 -56.67 42.80 -29.99
CA GLU A 513 -58.11 42.66 -30.21
C GLU A 513 -58.77 41.91 -29.04
N ASP A 514 -59.85 42.49 -28.54
CA ASP A 514 -60.88 41.83 -27.72
C ASP A 514 -61.60 40.74 -28.54
N SER A 515 -61.76 39.53 -28.00
CA SER A 515 -62.99 38.71 -28.14
C SER A 515 -62.97 37.39 -27.37
N LYS A 516 -63.93 37.30 -26.43
CA LYS A 516 -64.64 36.13 -25.86
C LYS A 516 -63.94 35.16 -24.92
#